data_AF-A0A497K2M6-F1
#
_entry.id   AF-A0A497K2M6-F1
#
_cell.length_a   1.000
_cell.length_b   1.000
_cell.length_c   1.000
_cell.angle_alpha   90.00
_cell.angle_beta   90.00
_cell.angle_gamma   90.00
#
_symmetry.space_group_name_H-M   'P 1'
#
loop_
_entity.id
_entity.type
_entity.pdbx_description
1 polymer ?
#
loop_
_entity_poly.entity_id
_entity_poly.type
_entity_poly.pdbx_seq_one_letter_code
_entity_poly.pdbx_strand_id
1 'polypeptide(L)'
;PSTAVFNGLPEKDADAMLDIGKSIRFFGDGYQVKMRMGDGWQDRKRYWRIPVMEGEFLIEEKIGAKKAVAGGNLLIMGENEDITLKASEAAIDAIHDVTGVVTPFPGGLCRSGSKVGSKYAFLKASTNTPFCPAIKHSLKDSKVPDGINSVLEVVINGFDEASVKKAMGVGVKAATKFDGIKWITAVNFDGKLGKFQMSLKESVESA
;
A
#
# COMPACT_ATOMS: atom_id res chain seq x y z
N PRO A 1 -6.09 1.61 -22.97
CA PRO A 1 -5.66 1.56 -24.39
C PRO A 1 -4.15 1.34 -24.45
N SER A 2 -3.66 0.67 -25.48
CA SER A 2 -2.25 0.38 -25.79
C SER A 2 -1.44 -0.39 -24.74
N THR A 3 -2.10 -1.04 -23.78
CA THR A 3 -1.42 -1.68 -22.66
C THR A 3 -0.82 -3.04 -23.03
N ALA A 4 0.25 -3.40 -22.33
CA ALA A 4 0.81 -4.74 -22.31
C ALA A 4 1.14 -5.12 -20.85
N VAL A 5 1.12 -6.42 -20.54
CA VAL A 5 1.38 -6.92 -19.18
C VAL A 5 2.60 -7.84 -19.19
N PHE A 6 3.61 -7.46 -18.42
CA PHE A 6 4.84 -8.22 -18.19
C PHE A 6 4.90 -8.66 -16.74
N ASN A 7 5.59 -9.78 -16.49
CA ASN A 7 5.78 -10.24 -15.12
C ASN A 7 6.75 -9.31 -14.37
N GLY A 8 6.23 -8.58 -13.38
CA GLY A 8 7.02 -7.69 -12.52
C GLY A 8 7.79 -8.39 -11.40
N LEU A 9 7.51 -9.68 -11.13
CA LEU A 9 8.19 -10.45 -10.09
C LEU A 9 8.87 -11.68 -10.70
N PRO A 10 10.20 -11.67 -10.88
CA PRO A 10 10.93 -12.78 -11.48
C PRO A 10 10.68 -14.11 -10.76
N GLU A 11 10.70 -15.21 -11.52
CA GLU A 11 10.39 -16.55 -11.01
C GLU A 11 11.30 -16.97 -9.84
N LYS A 12 12.56 -16.53 -9.84
CA LYS A 12 13.52 -16.78 -8.74
C LYS A 12 13.13 -16.09 -7.41
N ASP A 13 12.33 -15.03 -7.48
CA ASP A 13 11.92 -14.20 -6.35
C ASP A 13 10.44 -14.43 -5.96
N ALA A 14 9.72 -15.27 -6.73
CA ALA A 14 8.32 -15.57 -6.55
C ALA A 14 8.11 -16.86 -5.74
N ASP A 15 7.12 -16.86 -4.86
CA ASP A 15 6.67 -18.07 -4.15
C ASP A 15 5.75 -18.93 -5.03
N ALA A 16 5.08 -18.31 -6.01
CA ALA A 16 4.21 -18.97 -6.96
C ALA A 16 4.18 -18.24 -8.30
N MET A 17 3.98 -18.98 -9.38
CA MET A 17 3.77 -18.45 -10.72
C MET A 17 2.31 -18.69 -11.13
N LEU A 18 1.54 -17.61 -11.25
CA LEU A 18 0.11 -17.65 -11.55
C LEU A 18 -0.13 -17.66 -13.07
N ASP A 19 -1.00 -18.54 -13.55
CA ASP A 19 -1.35 -18.72 -14.97
C ASP A 19 -2.30 -17.60 -15.51
N ILE A 20 -2.00 -16.32 -15.23
CA ILE A 20 -2.87 -15.18 -15.58
C ILE A 20 -2.99 -14.99 -17.09
N GLY A 21 -1.87 -14.79 -17.80
CA GLY A 21 -1.90 -14.63 -19.26
C GLY A 21 -2.37 -15.89 -19.98
N LYS A 22 -2.01 -17.06 -19.44
CA LYS A 22 -2.52 -18.37 -19.88
C LYS A 22 -4.06 -18.45 -19.82
N SER A 23 -4.69 -17.81 -18.84
CA SER A 23 -6.15 -17.82 -18.69
C SER A 23 -6.80 -16.72 -19.56
N ILE A 24 -6.25 -15.50 -19.54
CA ILE A 24 -6.81 -14.36 -20.29
C ILE A 24 -6.76 -14.59 -21.81
N ARG A 25 -5.79 -15.37 -22.32
CA ARG A 25 -5.66 -15.63 -23.76
C ARG A 25 -6.92 -16.17 -24.44
N PHE A 26 -7.79 -16.87 -23.70
CA PHE A 26 -9.02 -17.44 -24.25
C PHE A 26 -10.01 -16.35 -24.70
N PHE A 27 -9.85 -15.11 -24.23
CA PHE A 27 -10.59 -13.96 -24.77
C PHE A 27 -10.34 -13.75 -26.28
N GLY A 28 -9.21 -14.21 -26.81
CA GLY A 28 -8.91 -14.16 -28.24
C GLY A 28 -9.72 -15.15 -29.10
N ASP A 29 -10.64 -15.92 -28.52
CA ASP A 29 -11.58 -16.81 -29.21
C ASP A 29 -10.92 -17.74 -30.25
N GLY A 30 -9.75 -18.29 -29.89
CA GLY A 30 -8.98 -19.20 -30.76
C GLY A 30 -7.96 -18.51 -31.68
N TYR A 31 -8.02 -17.19 -31.81
CA TYR A 31 -7.11 -16.40 -32.66
C TYR A 31 -5.86 -15.90 -31.92
N GLN A 32 -5.73 -16.17 -30.62
CA GLN A 32 -4.54 -15.81 -29.85
C GLN A 32 -3.28 -16.51 -30.38
N VAL A 33 -2.17 -15.77 -30.50
CA VAL A 33 -0.89 -16.30 -30.98
C VAL A 33 0.09 -16.47 -29.81
N LYS A 34 0.71 -17.64 -29.73
CA LYS A 34 1.82 -17.89 -28.80
C LYS A 34 3.10 -17.26 -29.32
N MET A 35 3.79 -16.52 -28.46
CA MET A 35 5.09 -15.91 -28.75
C MET A 35 6.11 -16.28 -27.67
N ARG A 36 7.41 -16.24 -28.02
CA ARG A 36 8.53 -16.32 -27.07
C ARG A 36 9.47 -15.16 -27.31
N MET A 37 9.78 -14.40 -26.26
CA MET A 37 10.67 -13.22 -26.31
C MET A 37 11.72 -13.26 -25.19
N GLY A 38 12.86 -12.60 -25.40
CA GLY A 38 13.98 -12.55 -24.46
C GLY A 38 15.31 -12.95 -25.11
N ASP A 39 16.41 -12.59 -24.44
CA ASP A 39 17.77 -12.95 -24.84
C ASP A 39 18.09 -14.39 -24.45
N GLY A 40 18.92 -15.07 -25.26
CA GLY A 40 19.21 -16.49 -25.07
C GLY A 40 18.04 -17.40 -25.47
N TRP A 41 18.32 -18.50 -26.18
CA TRP A 41 17.24 -19.38 -26.66
C TRP A 41 16.50 -20.10 -25.52
N GLN A 42 17.20 -20.40 -24.42
CA GLN A 42 16.67 -21.13 -23.26
C GLN A 42 15.90 -20.22 -22.27
N ASP A 43 16.20 -18.93 -22.22
CA ASP A 43 15.64 -18.00 -21.22
C ASP A 43 14.39 -17.24 -21.72
N ARG A 44 13.97 -17.49 -22.97
CA ARG A 44 12.80 -16.80 -23.56
C ARG A 44 11.54 -17.04 -22.74
N LYS A 45 10.93 -15.95 -22.29
CA LYS A 45 9.62 -15.95 -21.63
C LYS A 45 8.52 -16.11 -22.67
N ARG A 46 7.43 -16.76 -22.26
CA ARG A 46 6.27 -16.98 -23.15
C ARG A 46 5.27 -15.84 -22.99
N TYR A 47 4.76 -15.38 -24.12
CA TYR A 47 3.73 -14.37 -24.21
C TYR A 47 2.55 -14.85 -25.05
N TRP A 48 1.41 -14.20 -24.88
CA TRP A 48 0.22 -14.33 -25.71
C TRP A 48 -0.08 -12.99 -26.37
N ARG A 49 -0.24 -13.00 -27.69
CA ARG A 49 -0.78 -11.89 -28.47
C ARG A 49 -2.26 -12.17 -28.68
N ILE A 50 -3.11 -11.36 -28.08
CA ILE A 50 -4.57 -11.55 -28.07
C ILE A 50 -5.17 -10.47 -28.98
N PRO A 51 -5.88 -10.83 -30.06
CA PRO A 51 -6.51 -9.84 -30.91
C PRO A 51 -7.63 -9.12 -30.15
N VAL A 52 -7.64 -7.79 -30.25
CA VAL A 52 -8.64 -6.89 -29.65
C VAL A 52 -8.98 -5.79 -30.65
N MET A 53 -10.05 -5.02 -30.43
CA MET A 53 -10.46 -3.97 -31.39
C MET A 53 -9.36 -2.93 -31.69
N GLU A 54 -8.54 -2.59 -30.68
CA GLU A 54 -7.42 -1.64 -30.83
C GLU A 54 -6.23 -2.23 -31.63
N GLY A 55 -6.16 -3.56 -31.77
CA GLY A 55 -5.03 -4.27 -32.35
C GLY A 55 -4.72 -5.54 -31.57
N GLU A 56 -3.63 -5.53 -30.78
CA GLU A 56 -3.20 -6.68 -29.99
C GLU A 56 -2.95 -6.31 -28.53
N PHE A 57 -3.50 -7.13 -27.63
CA PHE A 57 -3.14 -7.11 -26.23
C PHE A 57 -2.05 -8.16 -25.96
N LEU A 58 -0.88 -7.71 -25.50
CA LEU A 58 0.26 -8.55 -25.18
C LEU A 58 0.31 -8.86 -23.67
N ILE A 59 0.42 -10.13 -23.31
CA ILE A 59 0.53 -10.55 -21.91
C ILE A 59 1.50 -11.73 -21.72
N GLU A 60 2.36 -11.66 -20.72
CA GLU A 60 3.21 -12.78 -20.31
C GLU A 60 2.37 -13.96 -19.78
N GLU A 61 2.77 -15.19 -20.09
CA GLU A 61 1.99 -16.40 -19.75
C GLU A 61 1.70 -16.51 -18.25
N LYS A 62 2.69 -16.18 -17.42
CA LYS A 62 2.65 -16.31 -15.98
C LYS A 62 3.09 -15.03 -15.28
N ILE A 63 2.49 -14.74 -14.13
CA ILE A 63 2.84 -13.60 -13.27
C ILE A 63 3.25 -14.13 -11.90
N GLY A 64 4.39 -13.67 -11.37
CA GLY A 64 4.89 -14.05 -10.07
C GLY A 64 4.06 -13.47 -8.94
N ALA A 65 3.87 -14.27 -7.89
CA ALA A 65 3.26 -13.86 -6.63
C ALA A 65 4.16 -14.27 -5.46
N LYS A 66 4.16 -13.46 -4.40
CA LYS A 66 4.97 -13.66 -3.20
C LYS A 66 4.17 -13.32 -1.96
N LYS A 67 4.40 -14.05 -0.87
CA LYS A 67 3.93 -13.68 0.46
C LYS A 67 4.60 -12.38 0.88
N ALA A 68 3.77 -11.36 1.06
CA ALA A 68 4.20 -9.99 1.26
C ALA A 68 3.77 -9.47 2.65
N VAL A 69 4.17 -8.25 2.96
CA VAL A 69 3.79 -7.53 4.17
C VAL A 69 2.63 -6.58 3.84
N ALA A 70 1.60 -6.58 4.68
CA ALA A 70 0.49 -5.65 4.57
C ALA A 70 0.24 -4.95 5.91
N GLY A 71 -0.13 -3.66 5.85
CA GLY A 71 -0.58 -2.92 7.01
C GLY A 71 0.50 -2.21 7.83
N GLY A 72 1.69 -1.97 7.26
CA GLY A 72 2.56 -0.91 7.79
C GLY A 72 1.78 0.40 7.76
N ASN A 73 1.86 1.24 8.79
CA ASN A 73 1.04 2.44 8.83
C ASN A 73 1.67 3.59 9.62
N LEU A 74 1.19 4.79 9.31
CA LEU A 74 1.51 6.05 9.98
C LEU A 74 0.19 6.80 10.23
N LEU A 75 0.03 7.42 11.40
CA LEU A 75 -0.95 8.48 11.64
C LEU A 75 -0.22 9.82 11.67
N ILE A 76 -0.59 10.72 10.75
CA ILE A 76 -0.08 12.08 10.65
C ILE A 76 -1.12 13.00 11.28
N MET A 77 -0.73 13.73 12.32
CA MET A 77 -1.63 14.56 13.12
C MET A 77 -1.23 16.02 13.06
N GLY A 78 -2.12 16.86 12.53
CA GLY A 78 -1.88 18.28 12.37
C GLY A 78 -2.93 19.17 13.03
N GLU A 79 -2.58 20.44 13.14
CA GLU A 79 -3.40 21.47 13.77
C GLU A 79 -4.66 21.84 12.97
N ASN A 80 -4.69 21.56 11.66
CA ASN A 80 -5.85 21.76 10.79
C ASN A 80 -5.84 20.78 9.60
N GLU A 81 -6.94 20.74 8.86
CA GLU A 81 -7.13 19.83 7.72
C GLU A 81 -6.12 20.10 6.60
N ASP A 82 -5.98 21.36 6.17
CA ASP A 82 -5.15 21.75 5.03
C ASP A 82 -3.68 21.35 5.21
N ILE A 83 -3.08 21.62 6.37
CA ILE A 83 -1.68 21.29 6.62
C ILE A 83 -1.47 19.78 6.76
N THR A 84 -2.44 19.09 7.36
CA THR A 84 -2.38 17.62 7.54
C THR A 84 -2.45 16.93 6.18
N LEU A 85 -3.31 17.40 5.28
CA LEU A 85 -3.42 16.87 3.92
C LEU A 85 -2.12 17.09 3.14
N LYS A 86 -1.61 18.33 3.08
CA LYS A 86 -0.35 18.66 2.38
C LYS A 86 0.84 17.83 2.87
N ALA A 87 1.00 17.69 4.18
CA ALA A 87 2.07 16.90 4.75
C ALA A 87 1.91 15.40 4.46
N SER A 88 0.67 14.91 4.42
CA SER A 88 0.38 13.51 4.10
C SER A 88 0.61 13.21 2.63
N GLU A 89 0.23 14.10 1.71
CA GLU A 89 0.55 13.98 0.28
C GLU A 89 2.07 13.96 0.05
N ALA A 90 2.82 14.86 0.71
CA ALA A 90 4.28 14.84 0.66
C ALA A 90 4.89 13.54 1.22
N ALA A 91 4.25 12.92 2.22
CA ALA A 91 4.65 11.61 2.72
C ALA A 91 4.39 10.51 1.67
N ILE A 92 3.27 10.56 0.95
CA ILE A 92 2.96 9.62 -0.14
C ILE A 92 3.99 9.72 -1.26
N ASP A 93 4.33 10.94 -1.70
CA ASP A 93 5.34 11.16 -2.74
C ASP A 93 6.69 10.53 -2.34
N ALA A 94 7.15 10.79 -1.11
CA ALA A 94 8.39 10.21 -0.59
C ALA A 94 8.33 8.67 -0.45
N ILE A 95 7.16 8.12 -0.13
CA ILE A 95 6.96 6.67 -0.05
C ILE A 95 7.02 6.02 -1.44
N HIS A 96 6.51 6.67 -2.48
CA HIS A 96 6.50 6.14 -3.84
C HIS A 96 7.89 6.08 -4.49
N ASP A 97 8.87 6.82 -3.95
CA ASP A 97 10.28 6.67 -4.31
C ASP A 97 10.91 5.36 -3.75
N VAL A 98 10.24 4.69 -2.80
CA VAL A 98 10.69 3.40 -2.26
C VAL A 98 10.21 2.27 -3.16
N THR A 99 11.15 1.55 -3.77
CA THR A 99 10.82 0.38 -4.60
C THR A 99 10.18 -0.72 -3.78
N GLY A 100 9.15 -1.37 -4.35
CA GLY A 100 8.56 -2.59 -3.78
C GLY A 100 7.48 -2.35 -2.73
N VAL A 101 7.02 -1.11 -2.56
CA VAL A 101 5.88 -0.77 -1.70
C VAL A 101 4.74 -0.12 -2.50
N VAL A 102 3.55 -0.12 -1.92
CA VAL A 102 2.36 0.56 -2.42
C VAL A 102 1.54 1.14 -1.26
N THR A 103 0.80 2.21 -1.53
CA THR A 103 -0.17 2.81 -0.58
C THR A 103 -1.59 2.62 -1.12
N PRO A 104 -2.35 1.62 -0.66
CA PRO A 104 -3.51 1.09 -1.40
C PRO A 104 -4.79 1.92 -1.27
N PHE A 105 -4.82 2.93 -0.41
CA PHE A 105 -5.97 3.80 -0.24
C PHE A 105 -6.06 4.85 -1.37
N PRO A 106 -7.22 5.50 -1.60
CA PRO A 106 -7.36 6.57 -2.57
C PRO A 106 -6.34 7.70 -2.32
N GLY A 107 -5.50 8.01 -3.32
CA GLY A 107 -4.39 8.95 -3.16
C GLY A 107 -3.34 8.53 -2.12
N GLY A 108 -3.35 7.27 -1.69
CA GLY A 108 -2.51 6.73 -0.62
C GLY A 108 -3.01 7.01 0.80
N LEU A 109 -4.12 7.74 0.96
CA LEU A 109 -4.55 8.28 2.25
C LEU A 109 -5.87 7.67 2.75
N CYS A 110 -5.87 7.26 4.01
CA CYS A 110 -7.04 6.78 4.74
C CYS A 110 -7.52 7.86 5.70
N ARG A 111 -8.67 8.49 5.38
CA ARG A 111 -9.30 9.50 6.26
C ARG A 111 -10.19 8.90 7.35
N SER A 112 -10.66 7.66 7.16
CA SER A 112 -11.68 7.09 8.02
C SER A 112 -11.09 6.51 9.30
N GLY A 113 -10.00 5.74 9.17
CA GLY A 113 -9.39 4.98 10.26
C GLY A 113 -10.35 3.95 10.87
N SER A 114 -9.93 2.70 10.99
CA SER A 114 -10.81 1.66 11.56
C SER A 114 -10.20 0.98 12.78
N LYS A 115 -11.07 0.48 13.64
CA LYS A 115 -10.73 -0.47 14.71
C LYS A 115 -11.54 -1.75 14.54
N VAL A 116 -11.00 -2.83 15.07
CA VAL A 116 -11.71 -4.12 15.12
C VAL A 116 -12.91 -4.02 16.05
N GLY A 117 -14.04 -4.56 15.61
CA GLY A 117 -15.29 -4.56 16.34
C GLY A 117 -16.02 -3.22 16.32
N SER A 118 -17.12 -3.16 17.07
CA SER A 118 -18.02 -2.01 17.15
C SER A 118 -18.88 -2.10 18.40
N LYS A 119 -19.47 -0.97 18.82
CA LYS A 119 -20.58 -0.98 19.78
C LYS A 119 -21.82 -1.68 19.20
N TYR A 120 -21.95 -1.70 17.88
CA TYR A 120 -23.00 -2.43 17.16
C TYR A 120 -22.51 -3.84 16.83
N ALA A 121 -23.10 -4.85 17.46
CA ALA A 121 -22.63 -6.25 17.42
C ALA A 121 -22.53 -6.86 16.01
N PHE A 122 -23.30 -6.36 15.04
CA PHE A 122 -23.28 -6.85 13.66
C PHE A 122 -22.11 -6.30 12.81
N LEU A 123 -21.34 -5.33 13.32
CA LEU A 123 -20.23 -4.73 12.58
C LEU A 123 -18.88 -5.34 12.99
N LYS A 124 -18.13 -5.85 12.00
CA LYS A 124 -16.77 -6.38 12.18
C LYS A 124 -15.71 -5.30 12.41
N ALA A 125 -15.95 -4.09 11.91
CA ALA A 125 -15.08 -2.94 12.07
C ALA A 125 -15.93 -1.66 12.23
N SER A 126 -15.37 -0.67 12.90
CA SER A 126 -15.99 0.64 13.09
C SER A 126 -14.93 1.74 13.09
N THR A 127 -15.36 3.00 13.10
CA THR A 127 -14.46 4.16 13.18
C THR A 127 -13.49 4.01 14.35
N ASN A 128 -12.23 4.40 14.14
CA ASN A 128 -11.21 4.36 15.19
C ASN A 128 -11.40 5.53 16.16
N THR A 129 -12.47 5.47 16.98
CA THR A 129 -12.93 6.56 17.85
C THR A 129 -11.83 7.23 18.69
N PRO A 130 -10.83 6.52 19.26
CA PRO A 130 -9.74 7.17 20.00
C PRO A 130 -8.96 8.20 19.18
N PHE A 131 -8.92 8.08 17.84
CA PHE A 131 -8.20 8.98 16.96
C PHE A 131 -9.11 9.96 16.20
N CYS A 132 -10.37 10.14 16.61
CA CYS A 132 -11.30 11.07 15.97
C CYS A 132 -11.24 12.47 16.63
N PRO A 133 -10.72 13.52 15.96
CA PRO A 133 -10.58 14.84 16.57
C PRO A 133 -11.90 15.49 16.99
N ALA A 134 -12.97 15.26 16.21
CA ALA A 134 -14.30 15.84 16.47
C ALA A 134 -14.92 15.45 17.81
N ILE A 135 -14.49 14.32 18.40
CA ILE A 135 -15.00 13.82 19.68
C ILE A 135 -13.92 13.75 20.76
N LYS A 136 -12.74 14.37 20.55
CA LYS A 136 -11.60 14.24 21.48
C LYS A 136 -11.91 14.70 22.91
N HIS A 137 -12.76 15.72 23.07
CA HIS A 137 -13.14 16.25 24.38
C HIS A 137 -14.30 15.49 25.05
N SER A 138 -15.12 14.76 24.29
CA SER A 138 -16.24 13.98 24.81
C SER A 138 -15.90 12.50 25.02
N LEU A 139 -14.83 12.01 24.39
CA LEU A 139 -14.32 10.65 24.56
C LEU A 139 -13.21 10.62 25.62
N LYS A 140 -13.51 10.01 26.78
CA LYS A 140 -12.58 9.91 27.91
C LYS A 140 -11.20 9.34 27.54
N ASP A 141 -11.17 8.32 26.68
CA ASP A 141 -9.94 7.63 26.27
C ASP A 141 -9.47 8.07 24.87
N SER A 142 -9.65 9.35 24.55
CA SER A 142 -9.11 9.91 23.31
C SER A 142 -7.58 9.79 23.29
N LYS A 143 -7.04 9.45 22.12
CA LYS A 143 -5.61 9.44 21.79
C LYS A 143 -5.23 10.62 20.90
N VAL A 144 -6.13 11.57 20.67
CA VAL A 144 -5.85 12.80 19.93
C VAL A 144 -5.30 13.83 20.91
N PRO A 145 -4.05 14.29 20.76
CA PRO A 145 -3.47 15.33 21.61
C PRO A 145 -4.18 16.68 21.48
N ASP A 146 -3.99 17.54 22.48
CA ASP A 146 -4.43 18.93 22.40
C ASP A 146 -3.77 19.66 21.22
N GLY A 147 -4.51 20.57 20.60
CA GLY A 147 -4.09 21.30 19.40
C GLY A 147 -4.20 20.52 18.09
N ILE A 148 -4.45 19.20 18.09
CA ILE A 148 -4.69 18.42 16.86
C ILE A 148 -6.15 18.50 16.44
N ASN A 149 -6.42 18.90 15.20
CA ASN A 149 -7.78 18.97 14.65
C ASN A 149 -7.98 18.13 13.38
N SER A 150 -6.91 17.53 12.84
CA SER A 150 -7.01 16.58 11.73
C SER A 150 -6.01 15.43 11.90
N VAL A 151 -6.42 14.23 11.48
CA VAL A 151 -5.64 13.00 11.54
C VAL A 151 -5.84 12.27 10.21
N LEU A 152 -4.75 11.93 9.53
CA LEU A 152 -4.76 11.09 8.33
C LEU A 152 -3.88 9.87 8.55
N GLU A 153 -4.35 8.73 8.05
CA GLU A 153 -3.61 7.48 8.08
C GLU A 153 -2.99 7.19 6.71
N VAL A 154 -1.72 6.82 6.70
CA VAL A 154 -1.04 6.23 5.55
C VAL A 154 -0.91 4.74 5.82
N VAL A 155 -1.40 3.90 4.91
CA VAL A 155 -1.21 2.43 4.95
C VAL A 155 -0.26 2.03 3.84
N ILE A 156 0.68 1.15 4.16
CA ILE A 156 1.79 0.72 3.31
C ILE A 156 1.80 -0.81 3.28
N ASN A 157 1.76 -1.35 2.06
CA ASN A 157 2.02 -2.76 1.79
C ASN A 157 3.34 -2.86 1.00
N GLY A 158 4.04 -3.98 1.08
CA GLY A 158 5.26 -4.18 0.32
C GLY A 158 5.75 -5.62 0.30
N PHE A 159 6.69 -5.91 -0.61
CA PHE A 159 7.20 -7.28 -0.80
C PHE A 159 7.97 -7.84 0.39
N ASP A 160 8.51 -6.98 1.26
CA ASP A 160 9.24 -7.35 2.46
C ASP A 160 9.14 -6.28 3.54
N GLU A 161 9.45 -6.68 4.77
CA GLU A 161 9.37 -5.83 5.96
C GLU A 161 10.36 -4.65 5.90
N ALA A 162 11.55 -4.85 5.36
CA ALA A 162 12.59 -3.83 5.29
C ALA A 162 12.15 -2.66 4.40
N SER A 163 11.54 -2.95 3.25
CA SER A 163 11.00 -1.96 2.33
C SER A 163 9.85 -1.17 2.94
N VAL A 164 8.93 -1.86 3.63
CA VAL A 164 7.81 -1.19 4.33
C VAL A 164 8.32 -0.31 5.47
N LYS A 165 9.30 -0.78 6.25
CA LYS A 165 9.94 -0.02 7.33
C LYS A 165 10.66 1.22 6.80
N LYS A 166 11.40 1.09 5.70
CA LYS A 166 12.03 2.23 5.01
C LYS A 166 10.99 3.24 4.55
N ALA A 167 9.91 2.78 3.91
CA ALA A 167 8.79 3.62 3.48
C ALA A 167 8.14 4.39 4.63
N MET A 168 7.91 3.72 5.77
CA MET A 168 7.43 4.37 6.99
C MET A 168 8.39 5.51 7.41
N GLY A 169 9.69 5.24 7.49
CA GLY A 169 10.67 6.23 7.91
C GLY A 169 10.76 7.45 7.00
N VAL A 170 10.80 7.27 5.67
CA VAL A 170 10.86 8.39 4.72
C VAL A 170 9.55 9.20 4.71
N GLY A 171 8.40 8.54 4.86
CA GLY A 171 7.10 9.20 4.98
C GLY A 171 7.02 10.08 6.22
N VAL A 172 7.53 9.60 7.36
CA VAL A 172 7.65 10.41 8.58
C VAL A 172 8.54 11.62 8.36
N LYS A 173 9.77 11.42 7.84
CA LYS A 173 10.72 12.52 7.60
C LYS A 173 10.16 13.57 6.64
N ALA A 174 9.35 13.17 5.66
CA ALA A 174 8.69 14.09 4.74
C ALA A 174 7.58 14.90 5.44
N ALA A 175 6.69 14.22 6.17
CA ALA A 175 5.59 14.88 6.88
C ALA A 175 6.08 15.89 7.95
N THR A 176 7.16 15.58 8.68
CA THR A 176 7.69 16.46 9.73
C THR A 176 8.33 17.75 9.22
N LYS A 177 8.48 17.94 7.90
CA LYS A 177 8.97 19.20 7.33
C LYS A 177 7.91 20.30 7.32
N PHE A 178 6.65 19.96 7.57
CA PHE A 178 5.53 20.90 7.52
C PHE A 178 5.22 21.45 8.91
N ASP A 179 5.37 22.77 9.05
CA ASP A 179 4.95 23.49 10.25
C ASP A 179 3.44 23.30 10.47
N GLY A 180 3.08 22.70 11.60
CA GLY A 180 1.67 22.38 11.92
C GLY A 180 1.42 20.88 12.08
N ILE A 181 2.32 20.03 11.64
CA ILE A 181 2.35 18.61 12.03
C ILE A 181 2.96 18.52 13.42
N LYS A 182 2.15 18.19 14.43
CA LYS A 182 2.60 18.19 15.83
C LYS A 182 2.95 16.78 16.31
N TRP A 183 2.25 15.77 15.78
CA TRP A 183 2.38 14.39 16.26
C TRP A 183 2.37 13.41 15.10
N ILE A 184 3.18 12.37 15.24
CA ILE A 184 3.17 11.19 14.38
C ILE A 184 3.15 9.95 15.27
N THR A 185 2.29 9.01 14.94
CA THR A 185 2.21 7.71 15.63
C THR A 185 1.83 6.62 14.63
N ALA A 186 1.64 5.39 15.12
CA ALA A 186 1.17 4.26 14.33
C ALA A 186 0.10 3.50 15.12
N VAL A 187 -0.86 2.92 14.41
CA VAL A 187 -1.88 2.06 15.00
C VAL A 187 -1.38 0.63 15.03
N ASN A 188 -1.61 -0.02 16.16
CA ASN A 188 -1.33 -1.44 16.36
C ASN A 188 -2.49 -2.11 17.12
N PHE A 189 -2.45 -3.44 17.16
CA PHE A 189 -3.41 -4.30 17.87
C PHE A 189 -2.75 -4.97 19.08
N ASP A 190 -1.91 -4.24 19.83
CA ASP A 190 -1.14 -4.71 20.98
C ASP A 190 -0.28 -5.95 20.71
N GLY A 191 0.20 -6.12 19.47
CA GLY A 191 0.95 -7.29 19.04
C GLY A 191 0.14 -8.60 18.97
N LYS A 192 -1.19 -8.55 19.12
CA LYS A 192 -2.06 -9.73 19.19
C LYS A 192 -2.55 -10.24 17.84
N LEU A 193 -2.41 -9.44 16.78
CA LEU A 193 -2.99 -9.75 15.46
C LEU A 193 -1.93 -9.89 14.35
N GLY A 194 -0.96 -8.97 14.30
CA GLY A 194 0.04 -8.92 13.25
C GLY A 194 1.30 -9.72 13.58
N LYS A 195 1.90 -10.36 12.57
CA LYS A 195 3.20 -11.04 12.69
C LYS A 195 4.38 -10.07 12.75
N PHE A 196 4.23 -8.90 12.11
CA PHE A 196 5.29 -7.90 11.97
C PHE A 196 5.09 -6.77 12.98
N GLN A 197 6.20 -6.29 13.56
CA GLN A 197 6.22 -5.15 14.48
C GLN A 197 7.24 -4.14 13.98
N MET A 198 6.77 -3.12 13.28
CA MET A 198 7.60 -2.09 12.66
C MET A 198 7.65 -0.86 13.56
N SER A 199 8.72 -0.75 14.35
CA SER A 199 8.94 0.39 15.25
C SER A 199 9.15 1.69 14.47
N LEU A 200 8.38 2.74 14.79
CA LEU A 200 8.54 4.06 14.18
C LEU A 200 9.93 4.64 14.42
N LYS A 201 10.44 4.54 15.66
CA LYS A 201 11.77 5.05 16.02
C LYS A 201 12.84 4.44 15.10
N GLU A 202 12.86 3.12 15.01
CA GLU A 202 13.82 2.42 14.16
C GLU A 202 13.60 2.71 12.68
N SER A 203 12.36 2.87 12.24
CA SER A 203 12.03 3.23 10.86
C SER A 203 12.67 4.56 10.48
N VAL A 204 12.50 5.58 11.32
CA VAL A 204 13.07 6.92 11.11
C VAL A 204 14.60 6.90 11.15
N GLU A 205 15.20 6.16 12.09
CA GLU A 205 16.66 6.02 12.23
C GLU A 205 17.29 5.32 11.02
N SER A 206 16.58 4.38 10.38
CA SER A 206 17.06 3.62 9.22
C SER A 206 16.82 4.28 7.86
N ALA A 207 15.96 5.30 7.81
CA ALA A 207 15.57 5.98 6.58
C ALA A 207 16.52 7.14 6.23
#